data_AF-A0A1G4MJ64-F1
#
_entry.id   AF-A0A1G4MJ64-F1
#
_cell.length_a   1.000
_cell.length_b   1.000
_cell.length_c   1.000
_cell.angle_alpha   90.00
_cell.angle_beta   90.00
_cell.angle_gamma   90.00
#
_symmetry.space_group_name_H-M   'P 1'
#
loop_
_entity.id
_entity.type
_entity.pdbx_description
1 polymer ?
#
loop_
_entity_poly.entity_id
_entity_poly.type
_entity_poly.pdbx_seq_one_letter_code
_entity_poly.pdbx_strand_id
1 'polypeptide(L)'
;MASKRKGTSTGEPQSKRQKTEDESFEGSTSPKTRDGSGDLAKASHGASEEPQLVGEKEEIQEDGSGITKFTFDGVEYKFKERASVIEEKEGKIEFRVVNNDNTKENMMVLTGLKNIFQKQLPKMPKEYIARLVYDRSHLSMAVVRKPLTVVGGITYRPFDKREFAEIVFCAISSTEQVRGYGAHLMNHLKDYVRSTSNVKYFLTYADNYAIGYFKKQGFTKEISLDKSIWMGYIKDYEGGTLMQCSMLPKIRYLDAAKILLLQEAAIKRKVRVMSKSYVVRPGLQHFKDLDDIKPIDPMNIPGLKEAGWTPEMDELAQRPKRGQHYATMQNVLTELQNHAAAWPFLQPVNKEEVPDYYEFIKEPMDLSTMEMKLENNRYQKMEDFVYDARLVFNNCRAYNGENTSYYKYANRLEKFFNTKIKEIPEYTHLVD
;
A
#
# COMPACT_ATOMS: atom_id res chain seq x y z
N MET A 1 -43.03 41.34 -30.62
CA MET A 1 -42.69 42.67 -31.18
C MET A 1 -41.17 42.77 -31.18
N ALA A 2 -40.48 42.53 -32.31
CA ALA A 2 -39.91 43.54 -33.22
C ALA A 2 -38.92 44.49 -32.49
N SER A 3 -37.68 44.79 -32.92
CA SER A 3 -36.93 44.54 -34.15
C SER A 3 -35.44 44.91 -33.93
N LYS A 4 -34.59 44.52 -34.88
CA LYS A 4 -33.12 44.72 -35.01
C LYS A 4 -32.61 46.17 -34.91
N ARG A 5 -31.34 46.35 -34.53
CA ARG A 5 -30.30 47.05 -35.36
C ARG A 5 -28.86 46.86 -34.84
N LYS A 6 -27.94 46.69 -35.80
CA LYS A 6 -26.47 46.58 -35.70
C LYS A 6 -25.80 47.95 -35.51
N GLY A 7 -24.57 47.98 -34.98
CA GLY A 7 -23.62 49.09 -35.20
C GLY A 7 -22.47 49.18 -34.19
N THR A 8 -21.27 48.85 -34.65
CA THR A 8 -19.93 48.83 -34.02
C THR A 8 -19.35 50.22 -33.65
N SER A 9 -18.54 50.34 -32.58
CA SER A 9 -17.06 50.51 -32.66
C SER A 9 -16.38 50.84 -31.31
N THR A 10 -15.13 50.36 -31.17
CA THR A 10 -13.95 50.94 -30.46
C THR A 10 -13.86 50.99 -28.93
N GLY A 11 -12.83 50.31 -28.39
CA GLY A 11 -12.26 50.54 -27.05
C GLY A 11 -11.38 49.37 -26.58
N GLU A 12 -10.08 49.60 -26.46
CA GLU A 12 -8.96 48.70 -26.12
C GLU A 12 -9.12 47.82 -24.85
N PRO A 13 -8.33 46.74 -24.72
CA PRO A 13 -7.88 46.26 -23.41
C PRO A 13 -6.35 46.38 -23.24
N GLN A 14 -5.95 47.09 -22.19
CA GLN A 14 -4.58 47.12 -21.67
C GLN A 14 -4.26 45.86 -20.85
N SER A 15 -3.07 45.31 -21.13
CA SER A 15 -2.05 44.83 -20.18
C SER A 15 -2.42 43.70 -19.21
N LYS A 16 -1.81 42.52 -19.43
CA LYS A 16 -1.08 41.80 -18.36
C LYS A 16 0.19 41.15 -18.91
N ARG A 17 1.29 41.47 -18.23
CA ARG A 17 2.70 41.16 -18.51
C ARG A 17 3.01 39.68 -18.39
N GLN A 18 3.81 39.20 -19.35
CA GLN A 18 4.67 38.02 -19.26
C GLN A 18 5.77 38.23 -18.20
N LYS A 19 6.10 37.16 -17.48
CA LYS A 19 7.47 36.91 -17.02
C LYS A 19 7.82 35.45 -17.32
N THR A 20 8.86 35.34 -18.11
CA THR A 20 9.65 34.17 -18.50
C THR A 20 10.54 33.71 -17.35
N GLU A 21 10.78 32.41 -17.25
CA GLU A 21 11.94 31.84 -16.56
C GLU A 21 12.72 30.98 -17.56
N ASP A 22 13.94 31.43 -17.83
CA ASP A 22 15.04 30.70 -18.45
C ASP A 22 15.69 29.82 -17.38
N GLU A 23 16.04 28.57 -17.72
CA GLU A 23 17.31 27.98 -17.27
C GLU A 23 17.91 27.11 -18.38
N SER A 24 19.08 27.55 -18.83
CA SER A 24 20.00 26.92 -19.78
C SER A 24 20.86 25.85 -19.11
N PHE A 25 21.03 24.70 -19.76
CA PHE A 25 22.11 23.75 -19.45
C PHE A 25 22.96 23.54 -20.71
N GLU A 26 24.15 24.15 -20.74
CA GLU A 26 25.21 23.86 -21.71
C GLU A 26 26.13 22.74 -21.17
N GLY A 27 26.48 21.80 -22.03
CA GLY A 27 27.49 20.77 -21.78
C GLY A 27 27.90 20.12 -23.08
N SER A 28 28.98 20.62 -23.66
CA SER A 28 29.49 20.40 -25.01
C SER A 28 30.10 19.02 -25.28
N THR A 29 30.00 18.59 -26.53
CA THR A 29 30.68 17.42 -27.11
C THR A 29 32.03 17.78 -27.74
N SER A 30 32.93 16.78 -27.79
CA SER A 30 33.81 16.34 -28.91
C SER A 30 35.32 16.13 -28.50
N PRO A 31 36.17 15.47 -29.32
CA PRO A 31 36.61 14.09 -29.10
C PRO A 31 38.16 13.93 -29.07
N LYS A 32 38.68 12.76 -28.65
CA LYS A 32 40.08 12.36 -28.98
C LYS A 32 40.21 10.86 -29.23
N THR A 33 41.00 10.56 -30.26
CA THR A 33 41.33 9.26 -30.86
C THR A 33 42.56 8.59 -30.24
N ARG A 34 42.50 7.24 -30.21
CA ARG A 34 43.53 6.17 -30.39
C ARG A 34 44.97 6.37 -29.87
N ASP A 35 45.44 5.37 -29.12
CA ASP A 35 46.44 4.39 -29.60
C ASP A 35 46.43 3.10 -28.74
N GLY A 36 46.83 1.97 -29.34
CA GLY A 36 46.60 0.62 -28.82
C GLY A 36 47.84 -0.23 -28.50
N SER A 37 47.55 -1.44 -28.02
CA SER A 37 48.34 -2.68 -27.88
C SER A 37 47.74 -3.39 -26.65
N GLY A 38 47.31 -4.65 -26.63
CA GLY A 38 47.63 -5.83 -27.42
C GLY A 38 47.96 -6.89 -26.39
N ASP A 39 47.05 -7.83 -26.11
CA ASP A 39 47.41 -9.23 -25.82
C ASP A 39 46.18 -10.15 -25.72
N LEU A 40 46.26 -11.25 -26.46
CA LEU A 40 45.31 -12.34 -26.55
C LEU A 40 45.61 -13.38 -25.45
N ALA A 41 44.58 -13.74 -24.67
CA ALA A 41 44.58 -15.02 -23.95
C ALA A 41 43.20 -15.68 -24.07
N LYS A 42 43.21 -16.89 -24.64
CA LYS A 42 42.08 -17.81 -24.79
C LYS A 42 41.56 -18.25 -23.42
N ALA A 43 40.24 -18.29 -23.25
CA ALA A 43 39.60 -19.13 -22.25
C ALA A 43 38.28 -19.71 -22.80
N SER A 44 38.08 -20.96 -22.41
CA SER A 44 37.18 -21.98 -22.93
C SER A 44 35.70 -21.79 -22.59
N HIS A 45 34.88 -22.49 -23.37
CA HIS A 45 33.43 -22.68 -23.20
C HIS A 45 33.02 -23.00 -21.76
N GLY A 46 32.08 -22.21 -21.23
CA GLY A 46 31.26 -22.53 -20.07
C GLY A 46 29.82 -22.12 -20.39
N ALA A 47 28.91 -23.08 -20.36
CA ALA A 47 27.48 -22.89 -20.58
C ALA A 47 26.92 -21.89 -19.56
N SER A 48 26.14 -20.92 -20.04
CA SER A 48 25.43 -19.94 -19.23
C SER A 48 24.19 -20.59 -18.60
N GLU A 49 24.26 -20.85 -17.30
CA GLU A 49 23.08 -21.16 -16.47
C GLU A 49 22.28 -19.88 -16.21
N GLU A 50 20.98 -19.95 -16.49
CA GLU A 50 19.99 -18.94 -16.11
C GLU A 50 19.86 -18.87 -14.57
N PRO A 51 19.69 -17.68 -13.98
CA PRO A 51 19.49 -17.55 -12.54
C PRO A 51 18.10 -18.07 -12.16
N GLN A 52 18.05 -19.28 -11.61
CA GLN A 52 16.88 -19.80 -10.91
C GLN A 52 16.59 -18.93 -9.68
N LEU A 53 15.46 -18.23 -9.71
CA LEU A 53 14.82 -17.64 -8.54
C LEU A 53 14.31 -18.77 -7.62
N VAL A 54 15.23 -19.37 -6.87
CA VAL A 54 14.87 -20.19 -5.72
C VAL A 54 14.49 -19.23 -4.60
N GLY A 55 13.19 -19.13 -4.34
CA GLY A 55 12.70 -18.53 -3.12
C GLY A 55 13.18 -19.35 -1.93
N GLU A 56 14.31 -18.96 -1.35
CA GLU A 56 14.70 -19.41 -0.02
C GLU A 56 13.62 -18.94 0.95
N LYS A 57 12.68 -19.85 1.25
CA LYS A 57 12.08 -19.87 2.57
C LYS A 57 13.24 -20.11 3.52
N GLU A 58 13.73 -19.06 4.16
CA GLU A 58 14.52 -19.22 5.37
C GLU A 58 13.68 -20.07 6.34
N GLU A 59 14.03 -21.36 6.44
CA GLU A 59 13.71 -22.16 7.60
C GLU A 59 14.48 -21.55 8.77
N ILE A 60 13.85 -20.55 9.39
CA ILE A 60 14.22 -20.11 10.72
C ILE A 60 14.16 -21.36 11.59
N GLN A 61 15.31 -21.80 12.11
CA GLN A 61 15.38 -22.82 13.13
C GLN A 61 14.36 -22.47 14.23
N GLU A 62 13.27 -23.24 14.31
CA GLU A 62 12.23 -23.06 15.32
C GLU A 62 12.80 -23.50 16.67
N ASP A 63 13.50 -22.59 17.34
CA ASP A 63 13.51 -22.64 18.79
C ASP A 63 12.07 -22.36 19.28
N GLY A 64 11.65 -23.04 20.34
CA GLY A 64 10.34 -22.79 20.95
C GLY A 64 10.25 -21.43 21.66
N SER A 65 11.16 -20.48 21.41
CA SER A 65 11.17 -19.20 22.12
C SER A 65 9.97 -18.36 21.70
N GLY A 66 9.24 -17.85 22.71
CA GLY A 66 8.10 -16.96 22.50
C GLY A 66 6.73 -17.60 22.30
N ILE A 67 6.60 -18.93 22.39
CA ILE A 67 5.26 -19.56 22.44
C ILE A 67 4.65 -19.36 23.82
N THR A 68 3.63 -18.53 23.89
CA THR A 68 2.82 -18.35 25.09
C THR A 68 1.61 -19.28 25.07
N LYS A 69 1.26 -19.81 26.24
CA LYS A 69 0.05 -20.57 26.46
C LYS A 69 -0.93 -19.71 27.24
N PHE A 70 -2.20 -19.73 26.86
CA PHE A 70 -3.26 -19.09 27.63
C PHE A 70 -4.53 -19.92 27.56
N THR A 71 -5.34 -19.84 28.61
CA THR A 71 -6.60 -20.57 28.72
C THR A 71 -7.76 -19.64 28.42
N PHE A 72 -8.67 -20.07 27.56
CA PHE A 72 -9.92 -19.37 27.27
C PHE A 72 -11.05 -20.39 27.14
N ASP A 73 -12.16 -20.16 27.85
CA ASP A 73 -13.32 -21.07 27.87
C ASP A 73 -12.94 -22.54 28.18
N GLY A 74 -12.01 -22.74 29.12
CA GLY A 74 -11.52 -24.07 29.52
C GLY A 74 -10.60 -24.76 28.52
N VAL A 75 -10.25 -24.11 27.39
CA VAL A 75 -9.36 -24.66 26.36
C VAL A 75 -8.00 -23.95 26.41
N GLU A 76 -6.91 -24.71 26.34
CA GLU A 76 -5.55 -24.16 26.22
C GLU A 76 -5.25 -23.80 24.76
N TYR A 77 -4.85 -22.56 24.52
CA TYR A 77 -4.40 -22.05 23.23
C TYR A 77 -2.91 -21.74 23.28
N LYS A 78 -2.23 -21.98 22.15
CA LYS A 78 -0.83 -21.63 21.94
C LYS A 78 -0.75 -20.44 20.99
N PHE A 79 0.06 -19.44 21.34
CA PHE A 79 0.26 -18.24 20.53
C PHE A 79 1.72 -17.79 20.58
N LYS A 80 2.34 -17.66 19.40
CA LYS A 80 3.70 -17.13 19.27
C LYS A 80 3.67 -15.62 19.38
N GLU A 81 4.19 -15.10 20.48
CA GLU A 81 4.31 -13.66 20.69
C GLU A 81 5.50 -13.08 19.90
N ARG A 82 5.42 -11.80 19.58
CA ARG A 82 6.51 -11.08 18.90
C ARG A 82 7.61 -10.75 19.90
N ALA A 83 8.85 -10.64 19.42
CA ALA A 83 10.02 -10.31 20.25
C ALA A 83 9.80 -9.07 21.12
N SER A 84 9.27 -7.99 20.56
CA SER A 84 8.96 -6.75 21.32
C SER A 84 7.98 -6.94 22.48
N VAL A 85 7.00 -7.85 22.35
CA VAL A 85 6.05 -8.15 23.44
C VAL A 85 6.74 -8.93 24.55
N ILE A 86 7.61 -9.88 24.18
CA ILE A 86 8.39 -10.68 25.13
C ILE A 86 9.37 -9.79 25.89
N GLU A 87 10.09 -8.92 25.19
CA GLU A 87 11.02 -7.97 25.81
C GLU A 87 10.31 -7.01 26.79
N GLU A 88 9.08 -6.60 26.50
CA GLU A 88 8.28 -5.78 27.43
C GLU A 88 7.90 -6.57 28.67
N LYS A 89 7.44 -7.82 28.53
CA LYS A 89 7.08 -8.68 29.65
C LYS A 89 8.27 -9.02 30.55
N GLU A 90 9.44 -9.20 29.95
CA GLU A 90 10.70 -9.37 30.67
C GLU A 90 11.20 -8.04 31.30
N GLY A 91 10.54 -6.92 31.01
CA GLY A 91 10.87 -5.60 31.55
C GLY A 91 12.15 -5.01 30.97
N LYS A 92 12.63 -5.50 29.81
CA LYS A 92 13.80 -4.98 29.08
C LYS A 92 13.48 -3.66 28.38
N ILE A 93 12.25 -3.55 27.88
CA ILE A 93 11.69 -2.34 27.29
C ILE A 93 10.46 -1.88 28.06
N GLU A 94 10.09 -0.63 27.88
CA GLU A 94 8.85 -0.04 28.37
C GLU A 94 8.34 1.04 27.43
N PHE A 95 7.03 1.28 27.46
CA PHE A 95 6.37 2.32 26.70
C PHE A 95 6.00 3.47 27.63
N ARG A 96 6.53 4.66 27.35
CA ARG A 96 6.30 5.85 28.19
C ARG A 96 5.71 6.96 27.36
N VAL A 97 4.65 7.59 27.87
CA VAL A 97 4.11 8.83 27.31
C VAL A 97 4.79 9.99 28.03
N VAL A 98 5.48 10.83 27.26
CA VAL A 98 6.25 11.97 27.74
C VAL A 98 5.85 13.24 27.00
N ASN A 99 5.96 14.38 27.68
CA ASN A 99 5.84 15.71 27.09
C ASN A 99 6.88 16.64 27.71
N ASN A 100 6.95 17.88 27.21
CA ASN A 100 7.83 18.89 27.77
C ASN A 100 7.23 19.50 29.05
N ASP A 101 7.40 18.81 30.16
CA ASP A 101 7.02 19.24 31.51
C ASP A 101 8.20 19.83 32.31
N ASN A 102 9.31 20.16 31.65
CA ASN A 102 10.58 20.61 32.24
C ASN A 102 11.27 19.59 33.17
N THR A 103 10.85 18.32 33.20
CA THR A 103 11.60 17.30 33.96
C THR A 103 12.82 16.83 33.19
N LYS A 104 13.93 16.56 33.91
CA LYS A 104 15.19 16.11 33.30
C LYS A 104 15.00 14.82 32.51
N GLU A 105 14.26 13.87 33.06
CA GLU A 105 14.05 12.55 32.47
C GLU A 105 13.23 12.65 31.17
N ASN A 106 12.11 13.36 31.16
CA ASN A 106 11.32 13.56 29.94
C ASN A 106 12.10 14.32 28.88
N MET A 107 12.88 15.34 29.28
CA MET A 107 13.74 16.05 28.34
C MET A 107 14.80 15.15 27.71
N MET A 108 15.37 14.20 28.46
CA MET A 108 16.30 13.20 27.91
C MET A 108 15.61 12.28 26.90
N VAL A 109 14.41 11.78 27.22
CA VAL A 109 13.63 10.93 26.31
C VAL A 109 13.23 11.69 25.04
N LEU A 110 12.70 12.91 25.17
CA LEU A 110 12.35 13.77 24.04
C LEU A 110 13.57 14.10 23.18
N THR A 111 14.74 14.34 23.79
CA THR A 111 16.00 14.56 23.06
C THR A 111 16.39 13.32 22.25
N GLY A 112 16.26 12.12 22.85
CA GLY A 112 16.49 10.85 22.16
C GLY A 112 15.54 10.66 20.98
N LEU A 113 14.24 10.91 21.17
CA LEU A 113 13.24 10.85 20.09
C LEU A 113 13.52 11.84 18.98
N LYS A 114 13.81 13.11 19.31
CA LYS A 114 14.20 14.14 18.35
C LYS A 114 15.36 13.68 17.48
N ASN A 115 16.39 13.10 18.09
CA ASN A 115 17.56 12.61 17.36
C ASN A 115 17.21 11.43 16.43
N ILE A 116 16.31 10.53 16.83
CA ILE A 116 15.81 9.45 15.97
C ILE A 116 15.01 10.02 14.80
N PHE A 117 14.05 10.90 15.05
CA PHE A 117 13.25 11.53 14.00
C PHE A 117 14.12 12.29 13.00
N GLN A 118 15.10 13.06 13.46
CA GLN A 118 16.03 13.78 12.59
C GLN A 118 16.87 12.85 11.69
N LYS A 119 17.14 11.62 12.12
CA LYS A 119 17.86 10.62 11.32
C LYS A 119 16.94 9.85 10.38
N GLN A 120 15.75 9.47 10.84
CA GLN A 120 14.82 8.60 10.10
C GLN A 120 13.90 9.38 9.15
N LEU A 121 13.74 10.70 9.34
CA LEU A 121 12.91 11.57 8.52
C LEU A 121 13.77 12.66 7.86
N PRO A 122 14.63 12.32 6.88
CA PRO A 122 15.59 13.27 6.30
C PRO A 122 14.94 14.41 5.51
N LYS A 123 13.69 14.23 5.05
CA LYS A 123 12.91 15.25 4.35
C LYS A 123 12.35 16.34 5.28
N MET A 124 12.33 16.09 6.59
CA MET A 124 11.78 17.02 7.58
C MET A 124 12.89 17.93 8.14
N PRO A 125 12.72 19.26 8.16
CA PRO A 125 13.72 20.17 8.73
C PRO A 125 14.03 19.86 10.20
N LYS A 126 15.30 19.88 10.57
CA LYS A 126 15.75 19.48 11.92
C LYS A 126 15.18 20.39 13.02
N GLU A 127 15.10 21.68 12.74
CA GLU A 127 14.52 22.70 13.61
C GLU A 127 13.02 22.50 13.76
N TYR A 128 12.34 22.10 12.69
CA TYR A 128 10.90 21.80 12.70
C TYR A 128 10.60 20.61 13.61
N ILE A 129 11.36 19.53 13.49
CA ILE A 129 11.24 18.36 14.38
C ILE A 129 11.47 18.78 15.83
N ALA A 130 12.56 19.49 16.11
CA ALA A 130 12.89 19.93 17.47
C ALA A 130 11.76 20.78 18.08
N ARG A 131 11.24 21.74 17.31
CA ARG A 131 10.18 22.64 17.75
C ARG A 131 8.92 21.88 18.16
N LEU A 132 8.48 20.89 17.36
CA LEU A 132 7.26 20.14 17.67
C LEU A 132 7.45 19.06 18.74
N VAL A 133 8.59 18.38 18.77
CA VAL A 133 8.88 17.38 19.82
C VAL A 133 8.93 18.03 21.21
N TYR A 134 9.45 19.26 21.32
CA TYR A 134 9.50 20.00 22.58
C TYR A 134 8.28 20.91 22.82
N ASP A 135 7.30 20.91 21.91
CA ASP A 135 6.09 21.71 22.08
C ASP A 135 5.21 21.08 23.18
N ARG A 136 4.71 21.91 24.10
CA ARG A 136 3.94 21.42 25.26
C ARG A 136 2.56 20.90 24.91
N SER A 137 2.02 21.25 23.73
CA SER A 137 0.75 20.72 23.23
C SER A 137 0.90 19.39 22.51
N HIS A 138 2.14 18.91 22.30
CA HIS A 138 2.43 17.62 21.72
C HIS A 138 2.80 16.61 22.81
N LEU A 139 2.36 15.38 22.61
CA LEU A 139 2.69 14.21 23.42
C LEU A 139 3.55 13.27 22.59
N SER A 140 4.48 12.57 23.22
CA SER A 140 5.26 11.54 22.56
C SER A 140 5.18 10.24 23.33
N MET A 141 4.77 9.17 22.65
CA MET A 141 4.92 7.82 23.17
C MET A 141 6.27 7.26 22.72
N ALA A 142 7.17 7.04 23.67
CA ALA A 142 8.51 6.53 23.46
C ALA A 142 8.59 5.05 23.81
N VAL A 143 9.32 4.29 22.99
CA VAL A 143 9.84 2.96 23.35
C VAL A 143 11.21 3.16 23.99
N VAL A 144 11.32 2.83 25.26
CA VAL A 144 12.54 3.00 26.04
C VAL A 144 13.07 1.63 26.44
N ARG A 145 14.33 1.35 26.10
CA ARG A 145 15.08 0.21 26.63
C ARG A 145 15.79 0.65 27.91
N LYS A 146 15.68 -0.14 28.98
CA LYS A 146 16.31 0.20 30.26
C LYS A 146 17.84 0.30 30.11
N PRO A 147 18.52 1.26 30.78
CA PRO A 147 17.95 2.18 31.77
C PRO A 147 17.20 3.39 31.20
N LEU A 148 17.60 3.98 30.06
CA LEU A 148 16.89 5.12 29.45
C LEU A 148 17.20 5.32 27.95
N THR A 149 17.49 4.23 27.24
CA THR A 149 17.86 4.27 25.82
C THR A 149 16.60 4.32 24.95
N VAL A 150 16.41 5.40 24.21
CA VAL A 150 15.26 5.53 23.30
C VAL A 150 15.47 4.68 22.06
N VAL A 151 14.52 3.80 21.77
CA VAL A 151 14.51 2.91 20.60
C VAL A 151 13.70 3.50 19.45
N GLY A 152 12.64 4.25 19.76
CA GLY A 152 11.76 4.88 18.79
C GLY A 152 10.54 5.49 19.45
N GLY A 153 9.64 6.08 18.67
CA GLY A 153 8.42 6.66 19.22
C GLY A 153 7.48 7.27 18.20
N ILE A 154 6.33 7.71 18.71
CA ILE A 154 5.33 8.46 17.98
C ILE A 154 5.10 9.78 18.72
N THR A 155 5.25 10.90 18.01
CA THR A 155 4.81 12.21 18.49
C THR A 155 3.46 12.51 17.87
N TYR A 156 2.48 12.85 18.70
CA TYR A 156 1.11 13.15 18.30
C TYR A 156 0.57 14.37 19.04
N ARG A 157 -0.43 15.01 18.45
CA ARG A 157 -1.12 16.16 19.01
C ARG A 157 -2.61 15.82 19.17
N PRO A 158 -3.11 15.68 20.42
CA PRO A 158 -4.52 15.38 20.65
C PRO A 158 -5.40 16.61 20.45
N PHE A 159 -6.57 16.42 19.85
CA PHE A 159 -7.65 17.41 19.77
C PHE A 159 -8.90 16.80 20.42
N ASP A 160 -8.91 16.69 21.74
CA ASP A 160 -9.93 15.94 22.50
C ASP A 160 -11.36 16.39 22.21
N LYS A 161 -11.57 17.70 22.06
CA LYS A 161 -12.88 18.30 21.74
C LYS A 161 -13.40 17.92 20.34
N ARG A 162 -12.50 17.51 19.44
CA ARG A 162 -12.77 17.14 18.05
C ARG A 162 -12.65 15.64 17.81
N GLU A 163 -12.44 14.87 18.88
CA GLU A 163 -12.34 13.40 18.89
C GLU A 163 -11.26 12.82 17.97
N PHE A 164 -10.25 13.59 17.57
CA PHE A 164 -9.13 13.11 16.75
C PHE A 164 -7.77 13.52 17.32
N ALA A 165 -6.71 12.82 16.94
CA ALA A 165 -5.34 13.26 17.15
C ALA A 165 -4.53 13.20 15.86
N GLU A 166 -3.64 14.18 15.69
CA GLU A 166 -2.70 14.24 14.58
C GLU A 166 -1.43 13.47 14.96
N ILE A 167 -1.06 12.46 14.18
CA ILE A 167 0.25 11.82 14.28
C ILE A 167 1.23 12.66 13.46
N VAL A 168 2.17 13.29 14.14
CA VAL A 168 3.13 14.23 13.54
C VAL A 168 4.39 13.49 13.11
N PHE A 169 4.93 12.65 13.98
CA PHE A 169 6.13 11.85 13.70
C PHE A 169 5.94 10.41 14.16
N CYS A 170 6.44 9.46 13.38
CA CYS A 170 6.46 8.05 13.73
C CYS A 170 7.74 7.43 13.17
N ALA A 171 8.65 6.99 14.05
CA ALA A 171 9.90 6.37 13.62
C ALA A 171 10.46 5.41 14.69
N ILE A 172 11.14 4.37 14.21
CA ILE A 172 11.94 3.45 15.02
C ILE A 172 13.39 3.55 14.55
N SER A 173 14.35 3.47 15.47
CA SER A 173 15.78 3.41 15.14
C SER A 173 16.06 2.28 14.15
N SER A 174 16.84 2.56 13.10
CA SER A 174 17.18 1.60 12.05
C SER A 174 17.79 0.30 12.58
N THR A 175 18.56 0.38 13.66
CA THR A 175 19.17 -0.79 14.34
C THR A 175 18.14 -1.76 14.95
N GLU A 176 16.91 -1.29 15.16
CA GLU A 176 15.84 -2.03 15.85
C GLU A 176 14.59 -2.17 14.96
N GLN A 177 14.70 -1.85 13.67
CA GLN A 177 13.61 -2.09 12.71
C GLN A 177 13.38 -3.60 12.50
N VAL A 178 12.22 -3.97 11.96
CA VAL A 178 11.80 -5.36 11.68
C VAL A 178 11.47 -6.22 12.91
N ARG A 179 11.88 -5.84 14.13
CA ARG A 179 11.55 -6.55 15.40
C ARG A 179 10.10 -6.36 15.91
N GLY A 180 9.24 -5.73 15.12
CA GLY A 180 7.82 -5.53 15.43
C GLY A 180 7.50 -4.34 16.34
N TYR A 181 8.50 -3.55 16.76
CA TYR A 181 8.32 -2.40 17.65
C TYR A 181 7.31 -1.38 17.14
N GLY A 182 7.28 -1.06 15.83
CA GLY A 182 6.35 -0.08 15.28
C GLY A 182 4.89 -0.49 15.47
N ALA A 183 4.55 -1.74 15.16
CA ALA A 183 3.19 -2.24 15.37
C ALA A 183 2.83 -2.31 16.86
N HIS A 184 3.78 -2.70 17.71
CA HIS A 184 3.57 -2.76 19.17
C HIS A 184 3.34 -1.36 19.76
N LEU A 185 4.13 -0.38 19.33
CA LEU A 185 4.01 1.03 19.67
C LEU A 185 2.65 1.62 19.25
N MET A 186 2.19 1.32 18.03
CA MET A 186 0.88 1.79 17.57
C MET A 186 -0.27 1.17 18.38
N ASN A 187 -0.16 -0.11 18.78
CA ASN A 187 -1.16 -0.75 19.63
C ASN A 187 -1.22 -0.10 21.02
N HIS A 188 -0.05 0.14 21.63
CA HIS A 188 0.06 0.91 22.88
C HIS A 188 -0.56 2.29 22.75
N LEU A 189 -0.27 3.03 21.66
CA LEU A 189 -0.82 4.36 21.42
C LEU A 189 -2.35 4.33 21.33
N LYS A 190 -2.91 3.39 20.56
CA LYS A 190 -4.37 3.25 20.42
C LYS A 190 -5.06 2.94 21.75
N ASP A 191 -4.51 2.00 22.52
CA ASP A 191 -5.07 1.62 23.81
C ASP A 191 -4.92 2.74 24.86
N TYR A 192 -3.78 3.43 24.86
CA TYR A 192 -3.53 4.58 25.73
C TYR A 192 -4.50 5.73 25.44
N VAL A 193 -4.57 6.17 24.19
CA VAL A 193 -5.40 7.32 23.79
C VAL A 193 -6.88 7.02 24.06
N ARG A 194 -7.35 5.80 23.80
CA ARG A 194 -8.75 5.41 24.08
C ARG A 194 -9.09 5.27 25.56
N SER A 195 -8.11 4.96 26.41
CA SER A 195 -8.34 4.85 27.85
C SER A 195 -8.22 6.18 28.58
N THR A 196 -7.50 7.16 27.99
CA THR A 196 -7.18 8.43 28.65
C THR A 196 -7.89 9.64 28.05
N SER A 197 -8.44 9.53 26.83
CA SER A 197 -9.03 10.65 26.09
C SER A 197 -10.28 10.24 25.30
N ASN A 198 -10.97 11.24 24.73
CA ASN A 198 -12.13 11.03 23.86
C ASN A 198 -11.75 10.82 22.37
N VAL A 199 -10.46 10.71 22.08
CA VAL A 199 -9.99 10.56 20.69
C VAL A 199 -10.37 9.18 20.14
N LYS A 200 -11.05 9.20 18.99
CA LYS A 200 -11.51 8.02 18.23
C LYS A 200 -10.77 7.86 16.90
N TYR A 201 -10.24 8.96 16.37
CA TYR A 201 -9.62 9.00 15.05
C TYR A 201 -8.15 9.43 15.14
N PHE A 202 -7.30 8.83 14.31
CA PHE A 202 -5.98 9.38 14.00
C PHE A 202 -5.94 9.90 12.58
N LEU A 203 -5.34 11.07 12.41
CA LEU A 203 -4.99 11.64 11.12
C LEU A 203 -3.47 11.77 11.01
N THR A 204 -2.92 11.49 9.84
CA THR A 204 -1.48 11.60 9.60
C THR A 204 -1.23 11.92 8.13
N TYR A 205 -0.19 12.70 7.86
CA TYR A 205 0.43 12.72 6.54
C TYR A 205 1.51 11.64 6.51
N ALA A 206 1.37 10.68 5.59
CA ALA A 206 2.32 9.59 5.42
C ALA A 206 3.12 9.77 4.13
N ASP A 207 4.44 9.66 4.23
CA ASP A 207 5.31 9.52 3.06
C ASP A 207 5.01 8.22 2.31
N ASN A 208 5.31 8.18 1.01
CA ASN A 208 5.07 7.01 0.13
C ASN A 208 5.64 5.70 0.70
N TYR A 209 6.81 5.75 1.34
CA TYR A 209 7.44 4.59 1.98
C TYR A 209 6.71 4.09 3.24
N ALA A 210 5.95 4.97 3.92
CA ALA A 210 5.25 4.67 5.16
C ALA A 210 3.79 4.24 4.96
N ILE A 211 3.20 4.46 3.77
CA ILE A 211 1.81 4.11 3.47
C ILE A 211 1.53 2.63 3.80
N GLY A 212 2.42 1.72 3.42
CA GLY A 212 2.27 0.29 3.69
C GLY A 212 2.24 -0.04 5.20
N TYR A 213 3.04 0.68 6.00
CA TYR A 213 3.01 0.56 7.46
C TYR A 213 1.66 1.04 8.01
N PHE A 214 1.23 2.24 7.65
CA PHE A 214 -0.02 2.82 8.14
C PHE A 214 -1.25 1.99 7.71
N LYS A 215 -1.27 1.47 6.47
CA LYS A 215 -2.31 0.51 6.02
C LYS A 215 -2.38 -0.72 6.92
N LYS A 216 -1.24 -1.33 7.27
CA LYS A 216 -1.19 -2.46 8.21
C LYS A 216 -1.68 -2.10 9.62
N GLN A 217 -1.59 -0.82 10.00
CA GLN A 217 -2.14 -0.31 11.25
C GLN A 217 -3.61 0.13 11.15
N GLY A 218 -4.30 -0.15 10.04
CA GLY A 218 -5.72 0.19 9.88
C GLY A 218 -5.96 1.66 9.50
N PHE A 219 -4.99 2.31 8.86
CA PHE A 219 -5.20 3.59 8.19
C PHE A 219 -5.66 3.38 6.75
N THR A 220 -6.55 4.26 6.29
CA THR A 220 -7.02 4.34 4.91
C THR A 220 -6.73 5.73 4.33
N LYS A 221 -6.66 5.83 3.00
CA LYS A 221 -6.59 7.12 2.29
C LYS A 221 -7.94 7.83 2.25
N GLU A 222 -9.03 7.09 2.47
CA GLU A 222 -10.38 7.63 2.50
C GLU A 222 -10.65 8.33 3.83
N ILE A 223 -10.79 9.65 3.80
CA ILE A 223 -11.05 10.46 4.99
C ILE A 223 -12.55 10.54 5.20
N SER A 224 -13.08 9.74 6.12
CA SER A 224 -14.50 9.75 6.47
C SER A 224 -14.85 10.89 7.43
N LEU A 225 -13.86 11.51 8.06
CA LEU A 225 -14.06 12.63 8.99
C LEU A 225 -14.34 13.92 8.21
N ASP A 226 -15.41 14.63 8.57
CA ASP A 226 -15.82 15.85 7.87
C ASP A 226 -14.68 16.90 7.85
N LYS A 227 -14.49 17.56 6.70
CA LYS A 227 -13.43 18.54 6.49
C LYS A 227 -13.44 19.64 7.58
N SER A 228 -14.61 20.07 8.07
CA SER A 228 -14.72 21.11 9.13
C SER A 228 -14.14 20.67 10.50
N ILE A 229 -13.95 19.37 10.71
CA ILE A 229 -13.42 18.83 11.97
C ILE A 229 -11.90 19.00 12.02
N TRP A 230 -11.20 18.81 10.90
CA TRP A 230 -9.74 18.71 10.89
C TRP A 230 -9.03 19.77 10.03
N MET A 231 -9.70 20.34 9.03
CA MET A 231 -9.12 21.33 8.13
C MET A 231 -8.71 22.59 8.91
N GLY A 232 -7.47 23.02 8.73
CA GLY A 232 -6.87 24.15 9.46
C GLY A 232 -6.33 23.81 10.86
N TYR A 233 -6.55 22.59 11.36
CA TYR A 233 -6.00 22.13 12.65
C TYR A 233 -4.72 21.31 12.50
N ILE A 234 -4.69 20.43 11.49
CA ILE A 234 -3.52 19.63 11.14
C ILE A 234 -2.58 20.40 10.21
N LYS A 235 -1.33 19.96 10.13
CA LYS A 235 -0.34 20.53 9.22
C LYS A 235 -0.33 19.79 7.89
N ASP A 236 -0.36 20.56 6.82
CA ASP A 236 -0.21 20.03 5.46
C ASP A 236 1.28 19.83 5.16
N TYR A 237 1.64 18.63 4.71
CA TYR A 237 3.00 18.29 4.33
C TYR A 237 3.06 18.02 2.83
N GLU A 238 3.88 18.79 2.13
CA GLU A 238 4.07 18.63 0.69
C GLU A 238 4.61 17.24 0.36
N GLY A 239 3.96 16.54 -0.57
CA GLY A 239 4.31 15.17 -0.96
C GLY A 239 3.89 14.07 0.04
N GLY A 240 3.20 14.41 1.13
CA GLY A 240 2.59 13.45 2.04
C GLY A 240 1.17 13.05 1.60
N THR A 241 0.80 11.80 1.79
CA THR A 241 -0.59 11.33 1.61
C THR A 241 -1.34 11.42 2.94
N LEU A 242 -2.44 12.18 2.99
CA LEU A 242 -3.31 12.20 4.16
C LEU A 242 -3.97 10.82 4.35
N MET A 243 -3.91 10.30 5.57
CA MET A 243 -4.49 9.02 5.95
C MET A 243 -5.24 9.10 7.28
N GLN A 244 -6.34 8.36 7.39
CA GLN A 244 -7.18 8.29 8.58
C GLN A 244 -7.20 6.86 9.17
N CYS A 245 -7.08 6.74 10.49
CA CYS A 245 -7.40 5.52 11.23
C CYS A 245 -8.62 5.75 12.11
N SER A 246 -9.67 4.95 11.91
CA SER A 246 -10.83 4.90 12.78
C SER A 246 -10.67 3.75 13.77
N MET A 247 -10.45 4.07 15.05
CA MET A 247 -10.20 3.04 16.05
C MET A 247 -11.49 2.27 16.40
N LEU A 248 -11.35 0.96 16.62
CA LEU A 248 -12.44 0.10 17.04
C LEU A 248 -12.78 0.37 18.51
N PRO A 249 -14.08 0.46 18.88
CA PRO A 249 -14.50 1.02 20.16
C PRO A 249 -14.21 0.13 21.37
N LYS A 250 -14.27 -1.20 21.23
CA LYS A 250 -14.24 -2.14 22.37
C LYS A 250 -13.01 -3.04 22.43
N ILE A 251 -12.20 -3.11 21.37
CA ILE A 251 -11.04 -4.00 21.33
C ILE A 251 -9.92 -3.47 22.22
N ARG A 252 -9.06 -4.32 22.78
CA ARG A 252 -7.73 -3.91 23.25
C ARG A 252 -6.72 -4.30 22.19
N TYR A 253 -6.08 -3.32 21.56
CA TYR A 253 -5.19 -3.55 20.42
C TYR A 253 -3.96 -4.38 20.78
N LEU A 254 -3.45 -4.28 22.01
CA LEU A 254 -2.38 -5.15 22.51
C LEU A 254 -2.78 -6.63 22.53
N ASP A 255 -4.06 -6.93 22.71
CA ASP A 255 -4.61 -8.29 22.72
C ASP A 255 -5.21 -8.69 21.36
N ALA A 256 -5.15 -7.83 20.34
CA ALA A 256 -5.81 -8.04 19.05
C ALA A 256 -5.42 -9.37 18.39
N ALA A 257 -4.15 -9.75 18.44
CA ALA A 257 -3.70 -11.00 17.83
C ALA A 257 -4.28 -12.24 18.53
N LYS A 258 -4.43 -12.19 19.87
CA LYS A 258 -5.09 -13.26 20.64
C LYS A 258 -6.60 -13.28 20.37
N ILE A 259 -7.23 -12.12 20.27
CA ILE A 259 -8.66 -12.00 19.93
C ILE A 259 -8.93 -12.59 18.55
N LEU A 260 -8.10 -12.30 17.55
CA LEU A 260 -8.21 -12.87 16.20
C LEU A 260 -8.03 -14.40 16.22
N LEU A 261 -7.06 -14.91 16.97
CA LEU A 261 -6.87 -16.36 17.15
C LEU A 261 -8.12 -17.02 17.75
N LEU A 262 -8.72 -16.40 18.78
CA LEU A 262 -9.95 -16.89 19.40
C LEU A 262 -11.14 -16.86 18.44
N GLN A 263 -11.28 -15.80 17.65
CA GLN A 263 -12.32 -15.69 16.63
C GLN A 263 -12.16 -16.75 15.54
N GLU A 264 -10.94 -16.95 15.03
CA GLU A 264 -10.63 -17.99 14.06
C GLU A 264 -10.95 -19.39 14.62
N ALA A 265 -10.56 -19.66 15.86
CA ALA A 265 -10.85 -20.93 16.53
C ALA A 265 -12.36 -21.16 16.71
N ALA A 266 -13.12 -20.12 17.07
CA ALA A 266 -14.58 -20.20 17.20
C ALA A 266 -15.25 -20.52 15.85
N ILE A 267 -14.84 -19.85 14.78
CA ILE A 267 -15.33 -20.12 13.41
C ILE A 267 -14.98 -21.55 13.01
N LYS A 268 -13.72 -21.96 13.17
CA LYS A 268 -13.28 -23.34 12.85
C LYS A 268 -14.04 -24.39 13.66
N ARG A 269 -14.33 -24.14 14.95
CA ARG A 269 -15.14 -25.04 15.78
C ARG A 269 -16.55 -25.19 15.22
N LYS A 270 -17.20 -24.08 14.80
CA LYS A 270 -18.52 -24.14 14.17
C LYS A 270 -18.47 -24.86 12.82
N VAL A 271 -17.46 -24.59 12.00
CA VAL A 271 -17.25 -25.29 10.72
C VAL A 271 -17.10 -26.78 10.95
N ARG A 272 -16.35 -27.25 11.96
CA ARG A 272 -16.19 -28.69 12.26
C ARG A 272 -17.49 -29.42 12.64
N VAL A 273 -18.50 -28.71 13.13
CA VAL A 273 -19.82 -29.33 13.43
C VAL A 273 -20.54 -29.72 12.13
N MET A 274 -20.29 -28.99 11.04
CA MET A 274 -20.97 -29.19 9.75
C MET A 274 -20.08 -29.90 8.72
N SER A 275 -18.80 -29.54 8.68
CA SER A 275 -17.81 -30.04 7.75
C SER A 275 -17.04 -31.22 8.32
N LYS A 276 -16.92 -32.28 7.53
CA LYS A 276 -16.09 -33.45 7.81
C LYS A 276 -14.68 -33.35 7.21
N SER A 277 -14.27 -32.17 6.72
CA SER A 277 -12.97 -31.99 6.06
C SER A 277 -11.77 -32.26 6.98
N TYR A 278 -11.96 -32.28 8.30
CA TYR A 278 -10.91 -32.63 9.27
C TYR A 278 -10.67 -34.14 9.41
N VAL A 279 -11.54 -34.98 8.85
CA VAL A 279 -11.43 -36.44 8.93
C VAL A 279 -10.42 -36.92 7.89
N VAL A 280 -9.26 -37.38 8.35
CA VAL A 280 -8.26 -38.02 7.49
C VAL A 280 -8.76 -39.41 7.12
N ARG A 281 -8.78 -39.71 5.82
CA ARG A 281 -9.26 -40.99 5.27
C ARG A 281 -8.09 -41.79 4.71
N PRO A 282 -8.16 -43.13 4.73
CA PRO A 282 -7.10 -43.95 4.15
C PRO A 282 -6.96 -43.67 2.66
N GLY A 283 -5.73 -43.80 2.15
CA GLY A 283 -5.44 -43.65 0.74
C GLY A 283 -6.20 -44.69 -0.10
N LEU A 284 -6.61 -44.27 -1.31
CA LEU A 284 -7.32 -45.12 -2.26
C LEU A 284 -6.43 -46.27 -2.71
N GLN A 285 -6.87 -47.51 -2.45
CA GLN A 285 -6.13 -48.71 -2.84
C GLN A 285 -6.04 -48.88 -4.36
N HIS A 286 -6.98 -48.28 -5.09
CA HIS A 286 -7.08 -48.31 -6.54
C HIS A 286 -5.87 -47.69 -7.26
N PHE A 287 -5.13 -46.80 -6.60
CA PHE A 287 -3.93 -46.16 -7.16
C PHE A 287 -2.62 -46.76 -6.61
N LYS A 288 -2.66 -47.96 -6.04
CA LYS A 288 -1.45 -48.65 -5.56
C LYS A 288 -0.59 -49.17 -6.71
N ASP A 289 -1.22 -49.65 -7.76
CA ASP A 289 -0.56 -50.05 -8.99
C ASP A 289 -0.53 -48.85 -9.93
N LEU A 290 0.67 -48.31 -10.18
CA LEU A 290 0.84 -47.12 -11.02
C LEU A 290 0.76 -47.47 -12.52
N ASP A 291 0.87 -48.75 -12.87
CA ASP A 291 0.87 -49.22 -14.25
C ASP A 291 -0.56 -49.54 -14.76
N ASP A 292 -1.55 -49.72 -13.86
CA ASP A 292 -2.97 -49.98 -14.19
C ASP A 292 -3.93 -49.04 -13.43
N ILE A 293 -3.86 -47.73 -13.71
CA ILE A 293 -4.77 -46.73 -13.13
C ILE A 293 -6.05 -46.64 -13.95
N LYS A 294 -7.19 -47.00 -13.35
CA LYS A 294 -8.52 -46.83 -13.96
C LYS A 294 -9.27 -45.63 -13.36
N PRO A 295 -10.11 -44.94 -14.14
CA PRO A 295 -10.99 -43.91 -13.61
C PRO A 295 -11.97 -44.49 -12.58
N ILE A 296 -12.09 -43.85 -11.43
CA ILE A 296 -13.07 -44.20 -10.38
C ILE A 296 -14.17 -43.15 -10.41
N ASP A 297 -15.43 -43.60 -10.29
CA ASP A 297 -16.55 -42.69 -10.06
C ASP A 297 -16.37 -41.94 -8.72
N PRO A 298 -16.28 -40.60 -8.74
CA PRO A 298 -16.15 -39.78 -7.54
C PRO A 298 -17.19 -40.06 -6.45
N MET A 299 -18.42 -40.46 -6.82
CA MET A 299 -19.47 -40.77 -5.85
C MET A 299 -19.19 -42.01 -4.99
N ASN A 300 -18.28 -42.88 -5.44
CA ASN A 300 -17.87 -44.08 -4.73
C ASN A 300 -16.67 -43.87 -3.81
N ILE A 301 -16.06 -42.67 -3.83
CA ILE A 301 -14.90 -42.33 -2.99
C ILE A 301 -15.37 -42.04 -1.56
N PRO A 302 -14.95 -42.84 -0.56
CA PRO A 302 -15.25 -42.56 0.84
C PRO A 302 -14.75 -41.17 1.21
N GLY A 303 -15.65 -40.33 1.72
CA GLY A 303 -15.36 -38.94 2.09
C GLY A 303 -15.74 -37.88 1.10
N LEU A 304 -15.67 -38.18 -0.20
CA LEU A 304 -16.17 -37.26 -1.20
C LEU A 304 -17.70 -37.24 -1.17
N LYS A 305 -18.31 -38.43 -1.13
CA LYS A 305 -19.75 -38.62 -0.91
C LYS A 305 -20.25 -37.96 0.38
N GLU A 306 -19.51 -38.11 1.47
CA GLU A 306 -19.90 -37.57 2.78
C GLU A 306 -19.68 -36.06 2.90
N ALA A 307 -18.77 -35.50 2.10
CA ALA A 307 -18.55 -34.06 2.02
C ALA A 307 -19.65 -33.34 1.21
N GLY A 308 -20.59 -34.09 0.61
CA GLY A 308 -21.65 -33.54 -0.23
C GLY A 308 -21.12 -33.02 -1.56
N TRP A 309 -20.03 -33.61 -2.06
CA TRP A 309 -19.49 -33.27 -3.37
C TRP A 309 -20.54 -33.55 -4.46
N THR A 310 -20.60 -32.64 -5.43
CA THR A 310 -21.44 -32.78 -6.61
C THR A 310 -20.60 -32.50 -7.86
N PRO A 311 -20.93 -33.06 -9.02
CA PRO A 311 -20.26 -32.75 -10.28
C PRO A 311 -20.27 -31.23 -10.58
N GLU A 312 -21.35 -30.55 -10.23
CA GLU A 312 -21.49 -29.10 -10.38
C GLU A 312 -20.47 -28.30 -9.54
N MET A 313 -20.14 -28.76 -8.33
CA MET A 313 -19.10 -28.15 -7.49
C MET A 313 -17.71 -28.33 -8.11
N ASP A 314 -17.46 -29.47 -8.75
CA ASP A 314 -16.19 -29.72 -9.44
C ASP A 314 -16.06 -28.88 -10.71
N GLU A 315 -17.12 -28.79 -11.52
CA GLU A 315 -17.16 -27.86 -12.64
C GLU A 315 -16.91 -26.42 -12.20
N LEU A 316 -17.50 -25.98 -11.08
CA LEU A 316 -17.27 -24.65 -10.53
C LEU A 316 -15.83 -24.47 -10.04
N ALA A 317 -15.21 -25.50 -9.46
CA ALA A 317 -13.83 -25.46 -8.98
C ALA A 317 -12.81 -25.48 -10.13
N GLN A 318 -13.12 -26.19 -11.21
CA GLN A 318 -12.31 -26.26 -12.42
C GLN A 318 -12.48 -25.04 -13.32
N ARG A 319 -13.56 -24.25 -13.15
CA ARG A 319 -13.70 -22.97 -13.86
C ARG A 319 -12.49 -22.10 -13.51
N PRO A 320 -11.72 -21.65 -14.52
CA PRO A 320 -10.59 -20.78 -14.28
C PRO A 320 -11.09 -19.50 -13.60
N LYS A 321 -10.60 -19.23 -12.37
CA LYS A 321 -11.01 -18.07 -11.56
C LYS A 321 -10.72 -16.73 -12.23
N ARG A 322 -9.81 -16.73 -13.20
CA ARG A 322 -9.36 -15.60 -14.00
C ARG A 322 -9.49 -15.99 -15.47
N GLY A 323 -9.88 -15.05 -16.33
CA GLY A 323 -9.90 -15.30 -17.77
C GLY A 323 -8.50 -15.65 -18.31
N GLN A 324 -8.46 -16.36 -19.44
CA GLN A 324 -7.22 -16.78 -20.11
C GLN A 324 -6.23 -15.62 -20.33
N HIS A 325 -6.74 -14.40 -20.53
CA HIS A 325 -5.96 -13.21 -20.85
C HIS A 325 -5.56 -12.37 -19.62
N TYR A 326 -5.97 -12.77 -18.41
CA TYR A 326 -5.78 -11.98 -17.19
C TYR A 326 -4.31 -11.65 -16.92
N ALA A 327 -3.43 -12.65 -17.00
CA ALA A 327 -2.01 -12.45 -16.72
C ALA A 327 -1.38 -11.47 -17.72
N THR A 328 -1.75 -11.57 -19.00
CA THR A 328 -1.30 -10.66 -20.05
C THR A 328 -1.79 -9.23 -19.80
N MET A 329 -3.08 -9.04 -19.52
CA MET A 329 -3.65 -7.73 -19.19
C MET A 329 -3.01 -7.12 -17.94
N GLN A 330 -2.75 -7.94 -16.90
CA GLN A 330 -2.10 -7.49 -15.67
C GLN A 330 -0.68 -7.01 -15.93
N ASN A 331 0.10 -7.75 -16.72
CA ASN A 331 1.46 -7.37 -17.05
C ASN A 331 1.48 -6.06 -17.84
N VAL A 332 0.64 -5.93 -18.89
CA VAL A 332 0.54 -4.70 -19.69
C VAL A 332 0.11 -3.51 -18.82
N LEU A 333 -0.88 -3.69 -17.95
CA LEU A 333 -1.35 -2.61 -17.07
C LEU A 333 -0.27 -2.17 -16.07
N THR A 334 0.46 -3.13 -15.49
CA THR A 334 1.57 -2.85 -14.56
C THR A 334 2.67 -2.06 -15.26
N GLU A 335 3.03 -2.44 -16.49
CA GLU A 335 4.01 -1.71 -17.28
C GLU A 335 3.53 -0.30 -17.67
N LEU A 336 2.24 -0.14 -17.99
CA LEU A 336 1.66 1.18 -18.23
C LEU A 336 1.74 2.07 -16.99
N GLN A 337 1.35 1.56 -15.83
CA GLN A 337 1.38 2.32 -14.56
C GLN A 337 2.80 2.74 -14.17
N ASN A 338 3.81 1.94 -14.50
CA ASN A 338 5.22 2.23 -14.20
C ASN A 338 5.91 3.15 -15.24
N HIS A 339 5.26 3.43 -16.37
CA HIS A 339 5.83 4.26 -17.42
C HIS A 339 5.93 5.73 -16.97
N ALA A 340 7.02 6.42 -17.31
CA ALA A 340 7.27 7.80 -16.85
C ALA A 340 6.19 8.83 -17.28
N ALA A 341 5.47 8.54 -18.37
CA ALA A 341 4.35 9.37 -18.85
C ALA A 341 3.00 9.04 -18.20
N ALA A 342 2.94 8.08 -17.27
CA ALA A 342 1.69 7.57 -16.71
C ALA A 342 1.08 8.44 -15.62
N TRP A 343 1.88 9.30 -14.98
CA TRP A 343 1.48 10.05 -13.78
C TRP A 343 0.10 10.76 -13.88
N PRO A 344 -0.31 11.37 -15.02
CA PRO A 344 -1.63 12.04 -15.10
C PRO A 344 -2.80 11.07 -15.17
N PHE A 345 -2.54 9.79 -15.46
CA PHE A 345 -3.53 8.77 -15.77
C PHE A 345 -3.61 7.71 -14.67
N LEU A 346 -2.81 7.82 -13.61
CA LEU A 346 -2.78 6.84 -12.52
C LEU A 346 -4.06 6.84 -11.69
N GLN A 347 -4.81 7.94 -11.65
CA GLN A 347 -6.00 8.13 -10.84
C GLN A 347 -7.08 8.87 -11.65
N PRO A 348 -8.37 8.76 -11.26
CA PRO A 348 -9.44 9.55 -11.88
C PRO A 348 -9.17 11.05 -11.76
N VAL A 349 -9.60 11.83 -12.77
CA VAL A 349 -9.50 13.29 -12.74
C VAL A 349 -10.32 13.86 -11.58
N ASN A 350 -9.69 14.64 -10.70
CA ASN A 350 -10.38 15.18 -9.53
C ASN A 350 -11.38 16.28 -9.95
N LYS A 351 -12.68 16.04 -9.69
CA LYS A 351 -13.75 17.01 -9.99
C LYS A 351 -13.59 18.33 -9.23
N GLU A 352 -12.98 18.32 -8.04
CA GLU A 352 -12.73 19.56 -7.28
C GLU A 352 -11.64 20.43 -7.96
N GLU A 353 -10.69 19.81 -8.66
CA GLU A 353 -9.59 20.49 -9.35
C GLU A 353 -9.95 20.86 -10.80
N VAL A 354 -10.75 20.03 -11.47
CA VAL A 354 -11.20 20.22 -12.86
C VAL A 354 -12.73 20.11 -12.93
N PRO A 355 -13.48 21.18 -12.58
CA PRO A 355 -14.92 21.13 -12.36
C PRO A 355 -15.77 20.74 -13.58
N ASP A 356 -15.34 21.17 -14.77
CA ASP A 356 -16.03 20.99 -16.06
C ASP A 356 -15.64 19.69 -16.79
N TYR A 357 -14.65 18.95 -16.28
CA TYR A 357 -14.15 17.73 -16.94
C TYR A 357 -15.24 16.71 -17.23
N TYR A 358 -16.07 16.41 -16.23
CA TYR A 358 -17.15 15.41 -16.34
C TYR A 358 -18.38 15.92 -17.10
N GLU A 359 -18.44 17.22 -17.40
CA GLU A 359 -19.45 17.77 -18.31
C GLU A 359 -19.04 17.52 -19.77
N PHE A 360 -17.73 17.54 -20.05
CA PHE A 360 -17.17 17.36 -21.38
C PHE A 360 -16.89 15.89 -21.73
N ILE A 361 -16.29 15.14 -20.80
CA ILE A 361 -15.95 13.73 -20.95
C ILE A 361 -17.05 12.84 -20.38
N LYS A 362 -17.67 12.04 -21.25
CA LYS A 362 -18.85 11.21 -20.90
C LYS A 362 -18.50 9.81 -20.37
N GLU A 363 -17.39 9.24 -20.82
CA GLU A 363 -16.90 7.93 -20.40
C GLU A 363 -15.51 8.08 -19.77
N PRO A 364 -15.40 8.60 -18.53
CA PRO A 364 -14.10 8.79 -17.89
C PRO A 364 -13.41 7.44 -17.64
N MET A 365 -12.09 7.40 -17.81
CA MET A 365 -11.28 6.21 -17.58
C MET A 365 -9.87 6.61 -17.13
N ASP A 366 -9.27 5.79 -16.27
CA ASP A 366 -7.92 5.94 -15.73
C ASP A 366 -7.33 4.55 -15.37
N LEU A 367 -6.03 4.48 -15.16
CA LEU A 367 -5.32 3.21 -14.96
C LEU A 367 -5.68 2.51 -13.63
N SER A 368 -6.11 3.23 -12.59
CA SER A 368 -6.58 2.59 -11.34
C SER A 368 -7.99 2.04 -11.47
N THR A 369 -8.86 2.70 -12.25
CA THR A 369 -10.17 2.15 -12.62
C THR A 369 -10.01 0.89 -13.48
N MET A 370 -9.05 0.89 -14.41
CA MET A 370 -8.70 -0.32 -15.17
C MET A 370 -8.18 -1.45 -14.28
N GLU A 371 -7.34 -1.14 -13.30
CA GLU A 371 -6.85 -2.13 -12.32
C GLU A 371 -8.00 -2.75 -11.54
N MET A 372 -8.91 -1.91 -11.01
CA MET A 372 -10.10 -2.38 -10.33
C MET A 372 -11.00 -3.24 -11.23
N LYS A 373 -11.19 -2.86 -12.50
CA LYS A 373 -11.96 -3.66 -13.47
C LYS A 373 -11.31 -5.02 -13.71
N LEU A 374 -9.99 -5.05 -13.89
CA LEU A 374 -9.22 -6.28 -14.09
C LEU A 374 -9.31 -7.20 -12.86
N GLU A 375 -9.04 -6.67 -11.67
CA GLU A 375 -9.11 -7.43 -10.40
C GLU A 375 -10.50 -8.02 -10.12
N ASN A 376 -11.56 -7.38 -10.63
CA ASN A 376 -12.94 -7.85 -10.51
C ASN A 376 -13.43 -8.65 -11.72
N ASN A 377 -12.53 -9.14 -12.59
CA ASN A 377 -12.84 -9.94 -13.78
C ASN A 377 -13.87 -9.25 -14.72
N ARG A 378 -13.80 -7.92 -14.85
CA ARG A 378 -14.70 -7.14 -15.73
C ARG A 378 -14.23 -7.09 -17.18
N TYR A 379 -13.00 -7.52 -17.48
CA TYR A 379 -12.51 -7.71 -18.84
C TYR A 379 -12.66 -9.19 -19.21
N GLN A 380 -13.64 -9.49 -20.06
CA GLN A 380 -13.83 -10.85 -20.57
C GLN A 380 -12.96 -11.12 -21.78
N LYS A 381 -12.66 -10.08 -22.57
CA LYS A 381 -11.83 -10.14 -23.76
C LYS A 381 -10.76 -9.05 -23.74
N MET A 382 -9.69 -9.24 -24.53
CA MET A 382 -8.59 -8.26 -24.62
C MET A 382 -9.07 -6.94 -25.24
N GLU A 383 -10.07 -6.99 -26.11
CA GLU A 383 -10.71 -5.85 -26.76
C GLU A 383 -11.33 -4.89 -25.74
N ASP A 384 -11.94 -5.42 -24.67
CA ASP A 384 -12.53 -4.60 -23.60
C ASP A 384 -11.44 -3.81 -22.86
N PHE A 385 -10.28 -4.44 -22.64
CA PHE A 385 -9.12 -3.82 -21.99
C PHE A 385 -8.45 -2.78 -22.89
N VAL A 386 -8.29 -3.09 -24.18
CA VAL A 386 -7.77 -2.16 -25.19
C VAL A 386 -8.68 -0.94 -25.34
N TYR A 387 -10.00 -1.15 -25.34
CA TYR A 387 -10.98 -0.05 -25.39
C TYR A 387 -10.79 0.94 -24.24
N ASP A 388 -10.72 0.45 -23.01
CA ASP A 388 -10.51 1.31 -21.83
C ASP A 388 -9.13 2.00 -21.86
N ALA A 389 -8.07 1.30 -22.28
CA ALA A 389 -6.75 1.92 -22.45
C ALA A 389 -6.82 3.08 -23.46
N ARG A 390 -7.53 2.90 -24.58
CA ARG A 390 -7.76 3.94 -25.58
C ARG A 390 -8.59 5.10 -25.02
N LEU A 391 -9.60 4.83 -24.20
CA LEU A 391 -10.37 5.88 -23.53
C LEU A 391 -9.48 6.80 -22.69
N VAL A 392 -8.51 6.25 -21.94
CA VAL A 392 -7.55 7.06 -21.17
C VAL A 392 -6.87 8.11 -22.06
N PHE A 393 -6.36 7.69 -23.21
CA PHE A 393 -5.62 8.58 -24.12
C PHE A 393 -6.55 9.53 -24.88
N ASN A 394 -7.67 9.01 -25.39
CA ASN A 394 -8.63 9.78 -26.18
C ASN A 394 -9.33 10.85 -25.35
N ASN A 395 -9.75 10.53 -24.11
CA ASN A 395 -10.34 11.50 -23.21
C ASN A 395 -9.35 12.62 -22.86
N CYS A 396 -8.08 12.27 -22.63
CA CYS A 396 -7.04 13.25 -22.40
C CYS A 396 -6.90 14.22 -23.59
N ARG A 397 -6.85 13.70 -24.82
CA ARG A 397 -6.75 14.52 -26.03
C ARG A 397 -8.01 15.32 -26.35
N ALA A 398 -9.19 14.78 -26.05
CA ALA A 398 -10.45 15.47 -26.27
C ALA A 398 -10.61 16.66 -25.33
N TYR A 399 -10.09 16.57 -24.11
CA TYR A 399 -10.18 17.63 -23.12
C TYR A 399 -9.01 18.64 -23.20
N ASN A 400 -7.79 18.17 -23.47
CA ASN A 400 -6.59 19.01 -23.44
C ASN A 400 -6.13 19.40 -24.84
N GLY A 401 -5.68 20.64 -25.03
CA GLY A 401 -5.12 21.09 -26.31
C GLY A 401 -3.77 20.42 -26.64
N GLU A 402 -3.45 20.31 -27.93
CA GLU A 402 -2.26 19.57 -28.43
C GLU A 402 -0.91 20.08 -27.91
N ASN A 403 -0.85 21.36 -27.56
CA ASN A 403 0.36 22.01 -27.07
C ASN A 403 0.67 21.67 -25.59
N THR A 404 -0.28 21.07 -24.87
CA THR A 404 -0.13 20.76 -23.43
C THR A 404 0.76 19.55 -23.18
N SER A 405 1.36 19.50 -21.98
CA SER A 405 2.14 18.33 -21.55
C SER A 405 1.27 17.07 -21.44
N TYR A 406 0.00 17.21 -21.02
CA TYR A 406 -0.95 16.10 -20.91
C TYR A 406 -1.21 15.41 -22.25
N TYR A 407 -1.46 16.19 -23.32
CA TYR A 407 -1.63 15.66 -24.66
C TYR A 407 -0.38 14.88 -25.13
N LYS A 408 0.81 15.44 -24.88
CA LYS A 408 2.08 14.79 -25.19
C LYS A 408 2.29 13.50 -24.39
N TYR A 409 1.89 13.47 -23.12
CA TYR A 409 1.96 12.27 -22.28
C TYR A 409 0.99 11.18 -22.75
N ALA A 410 -0.23 11.54 -23.16
CA ALA A 410 -1.18 10.60 -23.74
C ALA A 410 -0.60 9.91 -24.99
N ASN A 411 0.00 10.70 -25.91
CA ASN A 411 0.62 10.14 -27.12
C ASN A 411 1.81 9.24 -26.82
N ARG A 412 2.65 9.59 -25.84
CA ARG A 412 3.80 8.78 -25.43
C ARG A 412 3.35 7.45 -24.81
N LEU A 413 2.39 7.51 -23.89
CA LEU A 413 1.90 6.32 -23.20
C LEU A 413 1.11 5.40 -24.15
N GLU A 414 0.33 5.97 -25.08
CA GLU A 414 -0.37 5.21 -26.11
C GLU A 414 0.59 4.51 -27.08
N LYS A 415 1.67 5.18 -27.48
CA LYS A 415 2.71 4.55 -28.31
C LYS A 415 3.35 3.38 -27.58
N PHE A 416 3.68 3.55 -26.29
CA PHE A 416 4.21 2.47 -25.46
C PHE A 416 3.22 1.31 -25.32
N PHE A 417 1.94 1.61 -25.06
CA PHE A 417 0.86 0.62 -25.03
C PHE A 417 0.78 -0.19 -26.34
N ASN A 418 0.79 0.49 -27.48
CA ASN A 418 0.74 -0.17 -28.79
C ASN A 418 1.93 -1.11 -29.00
N THR A 419 3.15 -0.69 -28.63
CA THR A 419 4.33 -1.57 -28.67
C THR A 419 4.10 -2.83 -27.84
N LYS A 420 3.54 -2.68 -26.63
CA LYS A 420 3.29 -3.82 -25.73
C LYS A 420 2.23 -4.78 -26.24
N ILE A 421 1.18 -4.28 -26.87
CA ILE A 421 0.18 -5.15 -27.50
C ILE A 421 0.78 -5.85 -28.75
N LYS A 422 1.64 -5.18 -29.52
CA LYS A 422 2.32 -5.79 -30.68
C LYS A 422 3.35 -6.85 -30.32
N GLU A 423 3.92 -6.81 -29.11
CA GLU A 423 4.77 -7.86 -28.56
C GLU A 423 4.00 -9.17 -28.30
N ILE A 424 2.66 -9.14 -28.33
CA ILE A 424 1.79 -10.30 -28.10
C ILE A 424 1.13 -10.69 -29.44
N PRO A 425 1.61 -11.73 -30.14
CA PRO A 425 1.18 -12.06 -31.50
C PRO A 425 -0.33 -12.16 -31.68
N GLU A 426 -1.03 -12.71 -30.68
CA GLU A 426 -2.47 -12.93 -30.69
C GLU A 426 -3.29 -11.62 -30.75
N TYR A 427 -2.75 -10.50 -30.26
CA TYR A 427 -3.48 -9.23 -30.14
C TYR A 427 -2.93 -8.10 -31.01
N THR A 428 -1.92 -8.36 -31.83
CA THR A 428 -1.33 -7.41 -32.78
C THR A 428 -2.39 -6.60 -33.56
N HIS A 429 -3.39 -7.31 -34.10
CA HIS A 429 -4.50 -6.74 -34.87
C HIS A 429 -5.38 -5.73 -34.11
N LEU A 430 -5.32 -5.68 -32.78
CA LEU A 430 -6.12 -4.75 -31.97
C LEU A 430 -5.54 -3.33 -31.91
N VAL A 431 -4.31 -3.15 -32.39
CA VAL A 431 -3.58 -1.87 -32.31
C VAL A 431 -2.94 -1.46 -33.64
N ASP A 432 -3.38 -2.09 -34.73
CA ASP A 432 -2.99 -1.77 -36.10
C ASP A 432 -3.80 -0.62 -36.72
#